data_AF-A0A3R7WCE4-F1
#
_entry.id   AF-A0A3R7WCE4-F1
#
_cell.length_a   1.000
_cell.length_b   1.000
_cell.length_c   1.000
_cell.angle_alpha   90.00
_cell.angle_beta   90.00
_cell.angle_gamma   90.00
#
_symmetry.space_group_name_H-M   'P 1'
#
loop_
_entity.id
_entity.type
_entity.pdbx_description
1 polymer ?
#
loop_
_entity_poly.entity_id
_entity_poly.type
_entity_poly.pdbx_seq_one_letter_code
_entity_poly.pdbx_strand_id
1 'polypeptide(L)'
;MACMRRCPQCGSSDLFQSVGGYLGSEWRCKRCGYQGAFVVESEEEMPHPETDRDPNSAKLSGVPFWFRILALLILILFIWMLLPRW
;
A
#
# COMPACT_ATOMS: atom_id res chain seq x y z
N MET A 1 -23.91 3.55 18.03
CA MET A 1 -23.82 3.64 16.56
C MET A 1 -22.45 3.10 16.18
N ALA A 2 -22.37 2.15 15.26
CA ALA A 2 -21.12 1.46 14.91
C ALA A 2 -20.57 2.02 13.60
N CYS A 3 -19.41 2.68 13.63
CA CYS A 3 -18.73 3.15 12.42
C CYS A 3 -18.14 1.95 11.67
N MET A 4 -18.44 1.83 10.37
CA MET A 4 -17.90 0.79 9.51
C MET A 4 -16.71 1.32 8.71
N ARG A 5 -15.63 0.55 8.67
CA ARG A 5 -14.45 0.85 7.85
C ARG A 5 -14.61 0.28 6.45
N ARG A 6 -14.48 1.13 5.42
CA ARG A 6 -14.68 0.81 4.01
C ARG A 6 -13.45 1.17 3.18
N CYS A 7 -13.15 0.36 2.17
CA CYS A 7 -12.04 0.58 1.27
C CYS A 7 -12.32 1.81 0.40
N PRO A 8 -11.40 2.79 0.30
CA PRO A 8 -11.61 3.98 -0.53
C PRO A 8 -11.69 3.67 -2.04
N GLN A 9 -11.16 2.53 -2.47
CA GLN A 9 -11.06 2.19 -3.90
C GLN A 9 -12.21 1.33 -4.42
N CYS A 10 -12.78 0.46 -3.56
CA CYS A 10 -13.85 -0.45 -3.98
C CYS A 10 -15.04 -0.49 -3.02
N GLY A 11 -15.04 0.31 -1.95
CA GLY A 11 -16.11 0.37 -0.96
C GLY A 11 -16.34 -0.91 -0.16
N SER A 12 -15.49 -1.93 -0.30
CA SER A 12 -15.58 -3.18 0.49
C SER A 12 -15.23 -2.94 1.96
N SER A 13 -15.94 -3.60 2.87
CA SER A 13 -15.61 -3.68 4.31
C SER A 13 -14.59 -4.77 4.64
N ASP A 14 -14.12 -5.55 3.64
CA ASP A 14 -13.13 -6.62 3.81
C ASP A 14 -11.70 -6.06 3.90
N LEU A 15 -11.49 -5.20 4.89
CA LEU A 15 -10.21 -4.60 5.25
C LEU A 15 -9.59 -5.34 6.43
N PHE A 16 -8.28 -5.56 6.38
CA PHE A 16 -7.50 -6.06 7.50
C PHE A 16 -6.25 -5.21 7.68
N GLN A 17 -5.79 -5.08 8.92
CA GLN A 17 -4.56 -4.35 9.21
C GLN A 17 -3.37 -5.24 8.84
N SER A 18 -2.49 -4.78 7.94
CA SER A 18 -1.28 -5.51 7.53
C SER A 18 -0.07 -5.13 8.37
N VAL A 19 0.04 -3.87 8.75
CA VAL A 19 1.14 -3.33 9.56
C VAL A 19 0.53 -2.41 10.62
N GLY A 20 0.99 -2.53 11.85
CA GLY A 20 0.59 -1.66 12.96
C GLY A 20 1.79 -1.41 13.87
N GLY A 21 1.79 -0.28 14.56
CA GLY A 21 2.87 0.12 15.47
C GLY A 21 3.31 1.56 15.27
N TYR A 22 4.57 1.86 15.57
CA TYR A 22 5.10 3.23 15.58
C TYR A 22 5.08 3.92 14.21
N LEU A 23 5.08 3.15 13.12
CA LEU A 23 5.03 3.64 11.73
C LEU A 23 3.60 3.93 11.24
N GLY A 24 2.59 3.80 12.10
CA GLY A 24 1.18 3.95 11.76
C GLY A 24 0.49 2.63 11.41
N SER A 25 -0.80 2.72 11.14
CA SER A 25 -1.64 1.59 10.73
C SER A 25 -1.78 1.53 9.22
N GLU A 26 -1.37 0.42 8.62
CA GLU A 26 -1.58 0.14 7.20
C GLU A 26 -2.70 -0.89 7.03
N TRP A 27 -3.65 -0.55 6.17
CA TRP A 27 -4.83 -1.33 5.86
C TRP A 27 -4.71 -1.97 4.48
N ARG A 28 -5.09 -3.24 4.39
CA ARG A 28 -5.17 -3.99 3.14
C ARG A 28 -6.59 -4.46 2.87
N CYS A 29 -7.04 -4.31 1.62
CA CYS A 29 -8.34 -4.81 1.17
C CYS A 29 -8.19 -6.17 0.48
N LYS A 30 -9.00 -7.16 0.90
CA LYS A 30 -9.00 -8.51 0.29
C LYS A 30 -9.59 -8.55 -1.12
N ARG A 31 -10.34 -7.52 -1.54
CA ARG A 31 -11.06 -7.53 -2.83
C ARG A 31 -10.28 -6.89 -3.96
N CYS A 32 -9.75 -5.68 -3.76
CA CYS A 32 -9.05 -4.93 -4.80
C CYS A 32 -7.53 -4.84 -4.59
N GLY A 33 -7.01 -5.32 -3.46
CA GLY A 33 -5.59 -5.22 -3.14
C GLY A 33 -5.12 -3.83 -2.72
N TYR A 34 -6.04 -2.89 -2.44
CA TYR A 34 -5.69 -1.60 -1.82
C TYR A 34 -4.80 -1.80 -0.61
N GLN A 35 -3.72 -1.02 -0.52
CA GLN A 35 -2.78 -1.01 0.59
C GLN A 35 -2.46 0.45 0.92
N GLY A 36 -2.77 0.89 2.14
CA GLY A 36 -2.49 2.25 2.56
C GLY A 36 -2.98 2.58 3.97
N ALA A 37 -2.65 3.77 4.46
CA ALA A 37 -3.01 4.20 5.81
C ALA A 37 -4.45 4.74 5.93
N PHE A 38 -5.10 5.03 4.80
CA PHE A 38 -6.41 5.67 4.77
C PHE A 38 -7.54 4.65 4.66
N VAL A 39 -8.62 4.91 5.40
CA VAL A 39 -9.84 4.13 5.38
C VAL A 39 -11.02 5.08 5.43
N VAL A 40 -12.09 4.76 4.73
CA VAL A 40 -13.32 5.54 4.78
C VAL A 40 -14.15 5.03 5.95
N GLU A 41 -14.45 5.89 6.91
CA GLU A 41 -15.33 5.59 8.02
C GLU A 41 -16.72 6.15 7.71
N SER A 42 -17.73 5.28 7.66
CA SER A 42 -19.12 5.69 7.42
C SER A 42 -20.05 5.14 8.49
N GLU A 43 -20.99 5.96 8.93
CA GLU A 43 -22.03 5.60 9.90
C GLU A 43 -23.30 5.05 9.23
N GLU A 44 -23.51 5.34 7.94
CA GLU A 44 -24.62 4.80 7.17
C GLU A 44 -24.25 3.46 6.51
N GLU A 45 -25.18 2.52 6.57
CA GLU A 45 -25.15 1.26 5.84
C GLU A 45 -25.34 1.54 4.34
N MET A 46 -24.28 2.01 3.68
CA MET A 46 -24.30 2.25 2.24
C MET A 46 -24.47 0.90 1.50
N PRO A 47 -25.32 0.84 0.46
CA PRO A 47 -25.50 -0.36 -0.36
C PRO A 47 -24.16 -0.88 -0.89
N HIS A 48 -24.09 -2.20 -1.03
CA HIS A 48 -22.88 -2.90 -1.43
C HIS A 48 -22.48 -2.46 -2.85
N PRO A 49 -21.25 -1.97 -3.08
CA PRO A 49 -20.84 -1.51 -4.41
C PRO A 49 -20.85 -2.69 -5.39
N GLU A 50 -21.49 -2.44 -6.53
CA GLU A 50 -21.58 -3.34 -7.66
C GLU A 50 -20.17 -3.53 -8.25
N THR A 51 -19.77 -4.78 -8.42
CA THR A 51 -18.38 -5.13 -8.74
C THR A 51 -18.13 -5.14 -10.24
N ASP A 52 -17.88 -3.97 -10.83
CA ASP A 52 -17.19 -3.91 -12.12
C ASP A 52 -15.68 -4.02 -11.87
N ARG A 53 -15.20 -5.27 -11.80
CA ARG A 53 -13.77 -5.59 -11.74
C ARG A 53 -13.13 -5.28 -13.08
N ASP A 54 -12.27 -4.25 -13.14
CA ASP A 54 -11.25 -4.16 -14.17
C ASP A 54 -10.02 -5.01 -13.74
N PRO A 55 -9.75 -6.16 -14.39
CA PRO A 55 -8.65 -7.06 -14.02
C PRO A 55 -7.25 -6.52 -14.34
N ASN A 56 -7.13 -5.40 -15.08
CA ASN A 56 -5.84 -4.89 -15.56
C ASN A 56 -5.23 -3.76 -14.71
N SER A 57 -5.92 -3.27 -13.67
CA SER A 57 -5.38 -2.21 -12.78
C SER A 57 -4.45 -2.72 -11.66
N ALA A 58 -4.22 -4.03 -11.55
CA ALA A 58 -3.47 -4.63 -10.43
C ALA A 58 -1.94 -4.61 -10.56
N LYS A 59 -1.36 -3.87 -11.52
CA LYS A 59 0.09 -3.87 -11.76
C LYS A 59 0.69 -2.49 -12.03
N LEU A 60 0.58 -1.52 -11.13
CA LEU A 60 1.56 -0.43 -11.11
C LEU A 60 2.19 -0.28 -9.72
N SER A 61 3.47 -0.63 -9.67
CA SER A 61 4.47 -0.34 -8.64
C SER A 61 4.30 -0.96 -7.25
N GLY A 62 4.39 -2.29 -7.17
CA GLY A 62 4.80 -3.00 -5.95
C GLY A 62 6.33 -3.10 -5.80
N VAL A 63 7.11 -2.12 -6.29
CA VAL A 63 8.57 -2.12 -6.05
C VAL A 63 8.79 -1.41 -4.71
N PRO A 64 9.23 -2.15 -3.68
CA PRO A 64 9.31 -1.59 -2.35
C PRO A 64 10.45 -0.55 -2.31
N PHE A 65 10.19 0.57 -1.63
CA PHE A 65 11.06 1.75 -1.66
C PHE A 65 12.52 1.46 -1.25
N TRP A 66 12.73 0.46 -0.39
CA TRP A 66 14.07 -0.01 0.01
C TRP A 66 14.90 -0.55 -1.16
N PHE A 67 14.28 -1.08 -2.22
CA PHE A 67 15.02 -1.57 -3.39
C PHE A 67 15.72 -0.42 -4.14
N ARG A 68 15.08 0.76 -4.20
CA ARG A 68 15.71 1.97 -4.78
C ARG A 68 16.87 2.46 -3.91
N ILE A 69 16.69 2.43 -2.58
CA ILE A 69 17.74 2.80 -1.62
C ILE A 69 18.93 1.84 -1.70
N LEU A 70 18.67 0.53 -1.73
CA LEU A 70 19.70 -0.50 -1.82
C LEU A 70 20.51 -0.37 -3.10
N ALA A 71 19.85 -0.10 -4.23
CA ALA A 71 20.51 0.15 -5.51
C ALA A 71 21.43 1.38 -5.44
N LEU A 72 21.00 2.48 -4.80
CA LEU A 72 21.83 3.67 -4.61
C LEU A 72 23.03 3.39 -3.69
N LEU A 73 22.85 2.64 -2.61
CA LEU A 73 23.94 2.29 -1.70
C LEU A 73 25.00 1.43 -2.37
N ILE A 74 24.59 0.42 -3.15
CA ILE A 74 25.52 -0.42 -3.92
C ILE A 74 26.28 0.43 -4.95
N LEU A 75 25.58 1.34 -5.65
CA LEU A 75 26.20 2.23 -6.63
C LEU A 75 27.23 3.17 -5.97
N ILE A 76 26.89 3.76 -4.82
CA ILE A 76 27.82 4.62 -4.05
C ILE A 76 29.04 3.82 -3.59
N LEU A 77 28.87 2.60 -3.06
CA LEU A 77 29.98 1.73 -2.66
C LEU A 77 30.87 1.37 -3.85
N PHE A 78 30.26 1.07 -5.00
CA PHE A 78 31.00 0.74 -6.21
C PHE A 78 31.79 1.95 -6.72
N ILE A 79 31.20 3.15 -6.70
CA ILE A 79 31.89 4.41 -6.98
C ILE A 79 33.04 4.63 -5.99
N TRP A 80 32.83 4.41 -4.70
CA TRP A 80 33.87 4.51 -3.67
C TRP A 80 35.01 3.51 -3.86
N MET A 81 34.69 2.32 -4.40
CA MET A 81 35.66 1.26 -4.70
C MET A 81 36.39 1.52 -6.04
N LEU A 82 35.74 2.20 -6.98
CA LEU A 82 36.28 2.52 -8.30
C LEU A 82 37.00 3.87 -8.36
N LEU A 83 36.73 4.81 -7.46
CA LEU A 83 37.58 5.98 -7.29
C LEU A 83 38.85 5.53 -6.56
N PRO A 84 40.02 5.54 -7.23
CA PRO A 84 41.27 5.17 -6.59
C PRO A 84 41.47 6.12 -5.41
N ARG A 85 41.60 5.56 -4.20
CA ARG A 85 42.02 6.27 -2.98
C ARG A 85 43.47 6.75 -3.12
N TRP A 86 43.71 7.66 -4.05
CA TRP A 86 44.98 8.37 -4.23
C TRP A 86 44.86 9.77 -3.64
#